data_AF-A0A357MMB6-F1
#
_entry.id   AF-A0A357MMB6-F1
#
_cell.length_a   1.000
_cell.length_b   1.000
_cell.length_c   1.000
_cell.angle_alpha   90.00
_cell.angle_beta   90.00
_cell.angle_gamma   90.00
#
_symmetry.space_group_name_H-M   'P 1'
#
loop_
_entity.id
_entity.type
_entity.pdbx_description
1 polymer ?
#
loop_
_entity_poly.entity_id
_entity_poly.type
_entity_poly.pdbx_seq_one_letter_code
_entity_poly.pdbx_strand_id
1 'polypeptide(L)' 'KAELDRFCDAMLAIRDEIRAIEEGRIDRENNPLKHAPHTMQDLVKDWDRPYSHEQGVFPPGSFRVDKYWP' A
#
# COMPACT_ATOMS: atom_id res chain seq x y z
N LYS A 1 -5.71 22.43 -3.16
CA LYS A 1 -5.07 22.21 -1.85
C LYS A 1 -5.22 20.76 -1.40
N ALA A 2 -6.44 20.25 -1.24
CA ALA A 2 -6.72 18.86 -0.86
C ALA A 2 -6.02 17.77 -1.71
N GLU A 3 -5.91 17.94 -3.04
CA GLU A 3 -5.20 17.00 -3.92
C GLU A 3 -3.69 16.90 -3.60
N LEU A 4 -3.05 18.04 -3.32
CA LEU A 4 -1.63 18.09 -3.01
C LEU A 4 -1.36 17.52 -1.61
N ASP A 5 -2.21 17.86 -0.64
CA ASP A 5 -2.14 17.30 0.71
C ASP A 5 -2.29 15.77 0.67
N ARG A 6 -3.21 15.25 -0.15
CA ARG A 6 -3.40 13.81 -0.33
C ARG A 6 -2.16 13.13 -0.93
N PHE A 7 -1.55 13.75 -1.94
CA PHE A 7 -0.31 13.23 -2.51
C PHE A 7 0.81 13.22 -1.47
N CYS A 8 0.95 14.29 -0.68
CA CYS A 8 1.90 14.34 0.43
C CYS A 8 1.63 13.24 1.48
N ASP A 9 0.37 13.03 1.86
CA ASP A 9 -0.03 11.98 2.81
C ASP A 9 0.31 10.58 2.28
N ALA A 10 0.09 10.32 0.99
CA ALA A 10 0.49 9.08 0.34
C ALA A 10 2.01 8.88 0.37
N MET A 11 2.79 9.93 0.09
CA MET A 11 4.26 9.87 0.16
C MET A 11 4.78 9.66 1.59
N LEU A 12 4.12 10.25 2.60
CA LEU A 12 4.44 10.04 4.01
C LEU A 12 4.13 8.59 4.42
N ALA A 13 3.00 8.04 3.98
CA ALA A 13 2.66 6.64 4.23
C ALA A 13 3.69 5.67 3.61
N ILE A 14 4.10 5.92 2.36
CA ILE A 14 5.17 5.15 1.70
C ILE A 14 6.48 5.24 2.50
N ARG A 15 6.80 6.41 3.06
CA ARG A 15 8.00 6.56 3.91
C ARG A 15 7.92 5.73 5.18
N ASP A 16 6.75 5.60 5.79
CA ASP A 16 6.58 4.79 6.98
C ASP A 16 6.60 3.29 6.68
N GLU A 17 6.15 2.86 5.49
CA GLU A 17 6.36 1.48 5.02
C GLU A 17 7.85 1.16 4.84
N ILE A 18 8.61 2.08 4.24
CA ILE A 18 10.08 1.94 4.13
C ILE A 18 10.70 1.79 5.52
N ARG A 19 10.29 2.62 6.48
CA ARG A 19 10.79 2.57 7.85
C ARG A 19 10.46 1.25 8.55
N ALA A 20 9.26 0.72 8.33
CA ALA A 20 8.87 -0.58 8.89
C ALA A 20 9.75 -1.72 8.36
N ILE A 21 10.22 -1.64 7.11
CA ILE A 21 11.19 -2.59 6.55
C ILE A 21 12.60 -2.36 7.15
N GLU A 22 13.05 -1.09 7.25
CA GLU A 22 14.34 -0.74 7.86
C GLU A 22 14.46 -1.24 9.32
N GLU A 23 13.37 -1.17 10.08
CA GLU A 23 13.27 -1.63 11.47
C GLU A 23 12.98 -3.14 11.62
N GLY A 24 12.79 -3.86 10.52
CA GLY A 24 12.52 -5.30 10.53
C GLY A 24 11.11 -5.68 11.03
N ARG A 25 10.17 -4.73 11.07
CA ARG A 25 8.75 -4.98 11.43
C ARG A 25 7.97 -5.64 10.30
N ILE A 26 8.42 -5.47 9.05
CA ILE A 26 7.88 -6.11 7.85
C ILE A 26 9.04 -6.81 7.12
N ASP A 27 8.74 -7.94 6.48
CA ASP A 27 9.72 -8.67 5.67
C ASP A 27 10.27 -7.82 4.52
N ARG A 28 11.57 -7.93 4.26
CA ARG A 28 12.28 -7.11 3.27
C ARG A 28 11.95 -7.46 1.82
N GLU A 29 11.57 -8.70 1.57
CA GLU A 29 11.23 -9.22 0.24
C GLU A 29 9.72 -9.40 0.05
N ASN A 30 8.98 -9.72 1.12
CA ASN A 30 7.52 -9.90 1.10
C ASN A 30 6.78 -8.74 1.81
N ASN A 31 6.64 -7.61 1.11
CA ASN A 31 6.00 -6.40 1.63
C ASN A 31 5.14 -5.67 0.59
N PRO A 32 4.30 -4.71 1.01
CA PRO A 32 3.44 -3.96 0.09
C PRO A 32 4.24 -3.27 -1.03
N LEU A 33 5.37 -2.63 -0.72
CA LEU A 33 6.18 -1.90 -1.71
C LEU A 33 6.72 -2.80 -2.83
N LYS A 34 7.16 -4.03 -2.50
CA LYS A 34 7.71 -4.99 -3.46
C LYS A 34 6.66 -5.68 -4.32
N HIS A 35 5.45 -5.79 -3.80
CA HIS A 35 4.33 -6.42 -4.50
C HIS A 35 3.38 -5.42 -5.16
N ALA A 36 3.64 -4.11 -5.02
CA ALA A 36 2.95 -3.10 -5.79
C ALA A 36 3.34 -3.17 -7.28
N PRO A 37 2.42 -2.86 -8.21
CA PRO A 37 1.03 -2.48 -7.97
C PRO A 37 0.09 -3.67 -7.68
N HIS A 38 -0.83 -3.52 -6.72
CA HIS A 38 -1.86 -4.51 -6.41
C HIS A 38 -3.08 -4.37 -7.33
N THR A 39 -3.24 -5.32 -8.25
CA THR A 39 -4.34 -5.34 -9.24
C THR A 39 -5.66 -5.87 -8.65
N MET A 40 -6.78 -5.67 -9.36
CA MET A 40 -8.06 -6.30 -8.99
C MET A 40 -7.96 -7.83 -8.90
N GLN A 41 -7.18 -8.46 -9.78
CA GLN A 41 -7.02 -9.91 -9.79
C GLN A 41 -6.29 -10.41 -8.54
N ASP A 42 -5.38 -9.61 -7.98
CA ASP A 42 -4.67 -9.96 -6.74
C ASP A 42 -5.60 -10.00 -5.53
N LEU A 43 -6.71 -9.26 -5.52
CA LEU A 43 -7.70 -9.30 -4.44
C LEU A 43 -8.60 -10.54 -4.46
N VAL A 44 -8.79 -11.13 -5.64
CA VAL A 44 -9.72 -12.26 -5.82
C VAL A 44 -9.02 -13.59 -5.58
N LYS A 45 -7.67 -13.59 -5.58
CA LYS A 45 -6.85 -14.76 -5.27
C LYS A 45 -6.73 -14.97 -3.76
N ASP A 46 -6.31 -16.17 -3.40
CA ASP A 46 -5.91 -16.47 -2.02
C ASP A 46 -4.74 -15.56 -1.60
N TRP A 47 -4.86 -14.96 -0.43
CA TRP A 47 -3.96 -13.93 0.04
C TRP A 47 -2.95 -14.48 1.05
N ASP A 48 -1.78 -14.85 0.55
CA ASP A 48 -0.67 -15.41 1.33
C ASP A 48 0.47 -14.39 1.51
N ARG A 49 0.13 -13.22 2.06
CA ARG A 49 1.06 -12.10 2.27
C ARG A 49 1.00 -11.66 3.74
N PRO A 50 2.12 -11.21 4.36
CA PRO A 50 2.20 -10.88 5.78
C PRO A 50 1.59 -9.51 6.13
N TYR A 51 0.76 -8.96 5.24
CA TYR A 51 0.05 -7.69 5.38
C TYR A 51 -1.35 -7.86 4.82
N SER A 52 -2.32 -7.03 5.24
CA SER A 52 -3.70 -7.21 4.83
C SER A 52 -3.98 -6.74 3.40
N HIS A 53 -5.09 -7.20 2.81
CA HIS A 53 -5.64 -6.60 1.60
C HIS A 53 -5.80 -5.08 1.74
N GLU A 54 -6.37 -4.60 2.85
CA GLU A 54 -6.59 -3.17 3.07
C GLU A 54 -5.28 -2.39 3.03
N GLN A 55 -4.20 -2.92 3.61
CA GLN A 55 -2.89 -2.29 3.61
C GLN A 55 -2.28 -2.21 2.20
N GLY A 56 -2.40 -3.25 1.38
CA GLY A 56 -1.88 -3.24 0.01
C GLY A 56 -2.75 -2.45 -0.98
N VAL A 57 -4.06 -2.39 -0.73
CA VAL A 57 -5.05 -1.97 -1.71
C VAL A 57 -5.63 -0.58 -1.40
N PHE A 58 -5.70 -0.20 -0.13
CA PHE A 58 -6.26 1.07 0.31
C PHE A 58 -5.32 1.79 1.29
N PRO A 59 -4.07 2.11 0.89
CA PRO A 59 -3.16 2.86 1.74
C PRO A 59 -3.69 4.28 2.02
N PRO A 60 -3.18 4.96 3.05
CA PRO A 60 -3.55 6.34 3.37
C PRO A 60 -3.42 7.24 2.13
N GLY A 61 -4.45 8.06 1.88
CA GLY A 61 -4.52 8.89 0.68
C GLY A 61 -5.12 8.20 -0.55
N SER A 62 -5.49 6.92 -0.50
CA SER A 62 -6.27 6.28 -1.58
C SER A 62 -7.74 6.68 -1.52
N PHE A 63 -8.35 6.92 -2.69
CA PHE A 63 -9.81 6.99 -2.80
C PHE A 63 -10.41 5.59 -2.58
N ARG A 64 -11.33 5.48 -1.62
CA ARG A 64 -12.10 4.24 -1.39
C ARG A 64 -13.28 4.10 -2.35
N VAL A 65 -13.74 5.20 -2.93
CA VAL A 65 -14.97 5.27 -3.76
C VAL A 65 -14.65 5.39 -5.24
N ASP A 66 -13.54 6.04 -5.62
CA ASP A 66 -13.08 6.20 -7.00
C ASP A 66 -11.66 5.65 -7.14
N LYS A 67 -11.54 4.34 -6.92
CA LYS A 67 -10.24 3.67 -6.91
C LYS A 67 -9.81 3.34 -8.34
N TYR A 68 -8.68 3.90 -8.77
CA TYR A 68 -8.02 3.52 -10.01
C TYR A 68 -7.23 2.22 -9.84
N TRP A 69 -7.47 1.26 -10.74
CA TRP A 69 -6.80 -0.03 -10.72
C TRP A 69 -5.73 -0.10 -11.81
N PRO A 70 -4.50 -0.49 -11.44
CA PRO A 70 -3.46 -0.85 -12.39
C PRO A 70 -3.69 -2.22 -13.03
#